data_AF-A0A848U3Z8-F1
#
_entry.id   AF-A0A848U3Z8-F1
#
_cell.length_a   1.000
_cell.length_b   1.000
_cell.length_c   1.000
_cell.angle_alpha   90.00
_cell.angle_beta   90.00
_cell.angle_gamma   90.00
#
_symmetry.space_group_name_H-M   'P 1'
#
loop_
_entity.id
_entity.type
_entity.pdbx_description
1 polymer ?
#
loop_
_entity_poly.entity_id
_entity_poly.type
_entity_poly.pdbx_seq_one_letter_code
_entity_poly.pdbx_strand_id
1 'polypeptide(L)'
;MERKEFLRSLGAGAAFALTFPCLQGCSKDDDNGDIVETPTGIDFTIDLNSTEGAQLANNGSFILKNLVVVVKNLEGNFVAATQVCSHQSYDQVRFLTNDGGIFYCDVHGSRFALDGAPLNQVDSNAAKPLKIYNTELNGDILRVFE
;
A
#
# COMPACT_ATOMS: atom_id res chain seq x y z
N MET A 1 -10.43 9.91 -61.98
CA MET A 1 -9.18 10.70 -61.88
C MET A 1 -8.96 11.01 -60.41
N GLU A 2 -7.70 10.93 -59.96
CA GLU A 2 -7.16 11.39 -58.68
C GLU A 2 -7.69 10.78 -57.37
N ARG A 3 -6.87 9.84 -56.84
CA ARG A 3 -6.66 9.47 -55.41
C ARG A 3 -5.71 8.26 -55.26
N LYS A 4 -4.87 7.98 -56.27
CA LYS A 4 -3.93 6.84 -56.28
C LYS A 4 -2.46 7.27 -56.20
N GLU A 5 -2.20 8.57 -56.05
CA GLU A 5 -0.86 9.18 -55.98
C GLU A 5 -0.60 9.73 -54.57
N PHE A 6 -0.71 8.89 -53.53
CA PHE A 6 -0.19 9.26 -52.20
C PHE A 6 0.41 8.06 -51.45
N LEU A 7 -0.12 6.85 -51.67
CA LEU A 7 0.39 5.63 -51.02
C LEU A 7 1.52 4.91 -51.78
N ARG A 8 2.23 5.57 -52.71
CA ARG A 8 3.36 4.96 -53.44
C ARG A 8 4.71 5.68 -53.27
N SER A 9 4.87 6.56 -52.27
CA SER A 9 6.13 7.28 -52.05
C SER A 9 6.67 7.24 -50.62
N LEU A 10 6.53 6.11 -49.91
CA LEU A 10 7.33 5.82 -48.70
C LEU A 10 7.85 4.37 -48.71
N GLY A 11 8.15 3.87 -49.90
CA GLY A 11 8.94 2.65 -50.09
C GLY A 11 10.37 3.03 -50.49
N ALA A 12 11.19 3.43 -49.51
CA ALA A 12 12.65 3.32 -49.53
C ALA A 12 13.24 4.02 -48.29
N GLY A 13 13.73 3.25 -47.32
CA GLY A 13 14.67 3.73 -46.31
C GLY A 13 14.12 3.83 -44.88
N ALA A 14 14.22 2.73 -44.14
CA ALA A 14 14.56 2.73 -42.71
C ALA A 14 14.68 1.27 -42.25
N ALA A 15 15.88 0.69 -42.37
CA ALA A 15 16.25 -0.43 -41.54
C ALA A 15 16.51 0.12 -40.13
N PHE A 16 15.51 0.03 -39.25
CA PHE A 16 15.74 0.12 -37.82
C PHE A 16 14.96 -1.01 -37.16
N ALA A 17 15.69 -1.95 -36.58
CA ALA A 17 15.14 -3.04 -35.81
C ALA A 17 14.41 -2.45 -34.59
N LEU A 18 13.09 -2.32 -34.69
CA LEU A 18 12.25 -1.96 -33.57
C LEU A 18 12.05 -3.21 -32.72
N THR A 19 13.03 -3.44 -31.84
CA THR A 19 12.86 -4.28 -30.66
C THR A 19 11.65 -3.75 -29.89
N PHE A 20 10.60 -4.57 -29.82
CA PHE A 20 9.59 -4.44 -28.78
C PHE A 20 10.30 -4.52 -27.41
N PRO A 21 9.99 -3.58 -26.52
CA PRO A 21 9.08 -3.98 -25.47
C PRO A 21 7.85 -3.06 -25.43
N CYS A 22 6.68 -3.67 -25.57
CA CYS A 22 5.41 -3.12 -25.11
C CYS A 22 5.45 -2.93 -23.58
N LEU A 23 6.17 -1.96 -23.03
CA LEU A 23 6.15 -1.68 -21.58
C LEU A 23 6.32 -0.19 -21.25
N GLN A 24 5.67 0.68 -22.03
CA GLN A 24 5.35 2.04 -21.55
C GLN A 24 3.86 2.30 -21.83
N GLY A 25 3.04 1.45 -21.21
CA GLY A 25 1.61 1.69 -21.09
C GLY A 25 1.42 2.79 -20.05
N CYS A 26 0.97 3.95 -20.53
CA CYS A 26 0.29 5.01 -19.78
C CYS A 26 0.77 5.26 -18.33
N SER A 27 1.62 6.27 -18.14
CA SER A 27 1.47 7.15 -16.98
C SER A 27 0.05 7.73 -17.01
N LYS A 28 -0.89 7.06 -16.36
CA LYS A 28 -1.95 7.77 -15.67
C LYS A 28 -1.36 8.06 -14.30
N ASP A 29 -1.24 9.35 -13.98
CA ASP A 29 -1.17 9.81 -12.60
C ASP A 29 -2.49 9.35 -11.94
N ASP A 30 -2.53 8.09 -11.52
CA ASP A 30 -3.54 7.61 -10.60
C ASP A 30 -3.03 8.07 -9.23
N ASP A 31 -3.75 9.00 -8.59
CA ASP A 31 -3.54 9.44 -7.21
C ASP A 31 -3.72 8.29 -6.17
N ASN A 32 -3.79 7.04 -6.63
CA ASN A 32 -4.12 5.84 -5.88
C ASN A 32 -2.86 5.10 -5.36
N GLY A 33 -1.82 5.81 -4.93
CA GLY A 33 -0.62 5.18 -4.37
C GLY A 33 0.13 4.22 -5.31
N ASP A 34 1.15 3.55 -4.76
CA ASP A 34 2.04 2.67 -5.51
C ASP A 34 1.66 1.20 -5.30
N ILE A 35 1.74 0.40 -6.37
CA ILE A 35 1.68 -1.07 -6.28
C ILE A 35 3.06 -1.57 -5.90
N VAL A 36 3.17 -2.15 -4.70
CA VAL A 36 4.44 -2.62 -4.15
C VAL A 36 4.29 -4.00 -3.54
N GLU A 37 5.38 -4.74 -3.43
CA GLU A 37 5.37 -6.02 -2.71
C GLU A 37 5.20 -5.78 -1.21
N THR A 38 4.48 -6.67 -0.53
CA THR A 38 4.39 -6.67 0.92
C THR A 38 5.79 -6.84 1.51
N PRO A 39 6.22 -5.98 2.45
CA PRO A 39 7.57 -6.07 2.99
C PRO A 39 7.76 -7.38 3.76
N THR A 40 9.00 -7.85 3.75
CA THR A 40 9.47 -9.07 4.45
C THR A 40 10.63 -8.72 5.37
N GLY A 41 10.85 -9.51 6.42
CA GLY A 41 11.94 -9.27 7.37
C GLY A 41 11.78 -7.98 8.17
N ILE A 42 10.54 -7.58 8.45
CA ILE A 42 10.27 -6.43 9.31
C ILE A 42 10.85 -6.71 10.70
N ASP A 43 11.75 -5.85 11.13
CA ASP A 43 12.24 -5.73 12.52
C ASP A 43 12.82 -4.33 12.69
N PHE A 44 12.10 -3.46 13.40
CA PHE A 44 12.57 -2.11 13.71
C PHE A 44 12.02 -1.63 15.04
N THR A 45 12.63 -0.56 15.55
CA THR A 45 12.20 0.10 16.78
C THR A 45 11.76 1.54 16.53
N ILE A 46 10.91 2.03 17.43
CA ILE A 46 10.47 3.42 17.55
C ILE A 46 10.71 3.83 19.00
N ASP A 47 11.45 4.90 19.19
CA ASP A 47 11.54 5.57 20.49
C ASP A 47 10.32 6.48 20.66
N LEU A 48 9.46 6.20 21.64
CA LEU A 48 8.22 6.93 21.90
C LEU A 48 8.46 8.38 22.37
N ASN A 49 9.67 8.72 22.83
CA ASN A 49 10.06 10.10 23.16
C ASN A 49 10.61 10.88 21.96
N SER A 50 10.84 10.22 20.82
CA SER A 50 11.28 10.88 19.59
C SER A 50 10.14 11.65 18.91
N THR A 51 10.48 12.52 17.95
CA THR A 51 9.48 13.24 17.13
C THR A 51 8.56 12.28 16.35
N GLU A 52 9.07 11.13 15.91
CA GLU A 52 8.26 10.09 15.24
C GLU A 52 7.33 9.41 16.24
N GLY A 53 7.87 8.96 17.38
CA GLY A 53 7.12 8.28 18.42
C GLY A 53 6.05 9.15 19.10
N ALA A 54 6.29 10.46 19.22
CA ALA A 54 5.33 11.41 19.79
C ALA A 54 4.01 11.47 19.00
N GLN A 55 4.01 11.10 17.71
CA GLN A 55 2.78 11.00 16.90
C GLN A 55 1.89 9.83 17.37
N LEU A 56 2.45 8.85 18.09
CA LEU A 56 1.75 7.74 18.71
C LEU A 56 1.31 8.01 20.16
N ALA A 57 1.32 9.27 20.61
CA ALA A 57 0.97 9.59 22.00
C ALA A 57 -0.50 9.31 22.35
N ASN A 58 -1.42 9.56 21.41
CA ASN A 58 -2.85 9.50 21.64
C ASN A 58 -3.48 8.20 21.14
N ASN A 59 -4.50 7.71 21.83
CA ASN A 59 -5.28 6.59 21.32
C ASN A 59 -5.94 6.95 19.99
N GLY A 60 -5.86 6.04 19.03
CA GLY A 60 -6.36 6.21 17.67
C GLY A 60 -5.39 6.89 16.71
N SER A 61 -4.17 7.24 17.14
CA SER A 61 -3.15 7.75 16.22
C SER A 61 -2.33 6.61 15.59
N PHE A 62 -1.74 6.91 14.44
CA PHE A 62 -0.87 5.99 13.71
C PHE A 62 0.27 6.73 13.03
N ILE A 63 1.31 5.99 12.68
CA ILE A 63 2.40 6.42 11.80
C ILE A 63 2.60 5.40 10.69
N LEU A 64 3.31 5.80 9.64
CA LEU A 64 3.76 4.93 8.56
C LEU A 64 5.27 4.84 8.59
N LYS A 65 5.81 3.62 8.66
CA LYS A 65 7.26 3.37 8.66
C LYS A 65 7.54 2.06 7.93
N ASN A 66 8.45 2.06 6.96
CA ASN A 66 8.87 0.85 6.24
C ASN A 66 7.70 0.01 5.67
N LEU A 67 6.68 0.66 5.08
CA LEU A 67 5.45 0.02 4.59
C LEU A 67 4.65 -0.73 5.69
N VAL A 68 4.72 -0.22 6.92
CA VAL A 68 3.95 -0.68 8.07
C VAL A 68 3.14 0.48 8.65
N VAL A 69 1.86 0.24 8.89
CA VAL A 69 0.98 1.10 9.67
C VAL A 69 1.13 0.70 11.14
N VAL A 70 1.77 1.54 11.94
CA VAL A 70 1.91 1.33 13.40
C VAL A 70 0.89 2.20 14.11
N VAL A 71 0.07 1.60 14.96
CA VAL A 71 -1.12 2.23 15.54
C VAL A 71 -1.06 2.12 17.05
N LYS A 72 -1.39 3.21 17.76
CA LYS A 72 -1.87 3.11 19.13
C LYS A 72 -3.38 3.01 19.08
N ASN A 73 -3.94 1.82 19.31
CA ASN A 73 -5.35 1.55 19.13
C ASN A 73 -6.22 2.35 20.14
N LEU A 74 -7.55 2.26 20.00
CA LEU A 74 -8.46 3.01 20.86
C LEU A 74 -8.39 2.61 22.34
N GLU A 75 -7.87 1.42 22.65
CA GLU A 75 -7.67 0.89 24.00
C GLU A 75 -6.28 1.23 24.56
N GLY A 76 -5.40 1.84 23.76
CA GLY A 76 -4.04 2.22 24.15
C GLY A 76 -2.98 1.15 23.89
N ASN A 77 -3.33 0.04 23.26
CA ASN A 77 -2.40 -1.02 22.85
C ASN A 77 -1.74 -0.66 21.51
N PHE A 78 -0.51 -1.15 21.29
CA PHE A 78 0.16 -1.00 20.01
C PHE A 78 -0.12 -2.18 19.09
N VAL A 79 -0.60 -1.90 17.88
CA VAL A 79 -0.82 -2.90 16.82
C VAL A 79 -0.14 -2.42 15.54
N ALA A 80 0.30 -3.35 14.70
CA ALA A 80 1.00 -3.04 13.46
C ALA A 80 0.53 -3.94 12.32
N ALA A 81 0.33 -3.35 11.15
CA ALA A 81 -0.07 -4.08 9.94
C ALA A 81 0.67 -3.55 8.71
N THR A 82 0.72 -4.33 7.64
CA THR A 82 1.28 -3.82 6.39
C THR A 82 0.45 -2.66 5.84
N GLN A 83 1.14 -1.68 5.26
CA GLN A 83 0.56 -0.60 4.46
C GLN A 83 0.04 -1.12 3.09
N VAL A 84 0.42 -2.34 2.70
CA VAL A 84 0.15 -2.93 1.39
C VAL A 84 -1.15 -3.73 1.42
N CYS A 85 -2.15 -3.27 0.67
CA CYS A 85 -3.46 -3.90 0.64
C CYS A 85 -3.42 -5.30 0.00
N SER A 86 -4.03 -6.29 0.65
CA SER A 86 -4.06 -7.69 0.19
C SER A 86 -4.91 -7.92 -1.09
N HIS A 87 -5.68 -6.92 -1.53
CA HIS A 87 -6.45 -6.96 -2.77
C HIS A 87 -5.55 -6.87 -4.01
N GLN A 88 -4.97 -5.70 -4.27
CA GLN A 88 -4.16 -5.38 -5.46
C GLN A 88 -2.80 -4.75 -5.13
N SER A 89 -2.34 -4.90 -3.89
CA SER A 89 -0.99 -4.50 -3.46
C SER A 89 -0.68 -3.00 -3.48
N TYR A 90 -1.71 -2.16 -3.48
CA TYR A 90 -1.53 -0.72 -3.27
C TYR A 90 -1.10 -0.41 -1.84
N ASP A 91 -0.14 0.48 -1.67
CA ASP A 91 0.41 0.95 -0.39
C ASP A 91 -0.49 1.97 0.34
N GLN A 92 -1.80 1.78 0.25
CA GLN A 92 -2.79 2.77 0.70
C GLN A 92 -3.62 2.29 1.89
N VAL A 93 -3.13 1.32 2.66
CA VAL A 93 -3.75 0.96 3.94
C VAL A 93 -3.41 2.00 5.01
N ARG A 94 -4.41 2.51 5.71
CA ARG A 94 -4.31 3.44 6.85
C ARG A 94 -5.16 2.94 8.02
N PHE A 95 -4.97 3.53 9.20
CA PHE A 95 -5.84 3.27 10.33
C PHE A 95 -6.96 4.32 10.40
N LEU A 96 -8.19 3.86 10.64
CA LEU A 96 -9.35 4.71 10.93
C LEU A 96 -9.93 4.34 12.29
N THR A 97 -10.41 5.34 13.03
CA THR A 97 -11.00 5.16 14.36
C THR A 97 -12.46 4.67 14.33
N ASN A 98 -13.05 4.56 13.15
CA ASN A 98 -14.41 4.05 12.93
C ASN A 98 -14.52 2.58 13.38
N ASP A 99 -15.73 2.16 13.78
CA ASP A 99 -16.06 0.77 14.13
C ASP A 99 -15.16 0.13 15.21
N GLY A 100 -14.64 0.95 16.14
CA GLY A 100 -13.71 0.47 17.18
C GLY A 100 -12.25 0.44 16.75
N GLY A 101 -11.93 0.90 15.54
CA GLY A 101 -10.59 0.89 14.97
C GLY A 101 -10.46 -0.16 13.87
N ILE A 102 -10.16 0.27 12.65
CA ILE A 102 -9.98 -0.62 11.49
C ILE A 102 -8.77 -0.20 10.65
N PHE A 103 -8.23 -1.15 9.91
CA PHE A 103 -7.36 -0.84 8.77
C PHE A 103 -8.22 -0.67 7.52
N TYR A 104 -7.95 0.37 6.73
CA TYR A 104 -8.73 0.74 5.55
C TYR A 104 -7.83 1.07 4.38
N CYS A 105 -8.14 0.54 3.19
CA CYS A 105 -7.48 0.89 1.95
C CYS A 105 -8.32 1.89 1.13
N ASP A 106 -7.77 3.08 0.88
CA ASP A 106 -8.47 4.18 0.21
C ASP A 106 -8.77 3.91 -1.28
N VAL A 107 -8.09 2.94 -1.93
CA VAL A 107 -8.21 2.72 -3.38
C VAL A 107 -9.55 2.06 -3.76
N HIS A 108 -9.89 0.95 -3.10
CA HIS A 108 -11.10 0.16 -3.43
C HIS A 108 -11.99 -0.07 -2.19
N GLY A 109 -11.63 0.50 -1.05
CA GLY A 109 -12.43 0.41 0.17
C GLY A 109 -12.32 -0.90 0.95
N SER A 110 -11.21 -1.64 0.81
CA SER A 110 -10.98 -2.84 1.64
C SER A 110 -10.86 -2.45 3.11
N ARG A 111 -11.55 -3.18 3.99
CA ARG A 111 -11.59 -2.97 5.43
C ARG A 111 -11.12 -4.22 6.15
N PHE A 112 -10.29 -4.04 7.17
CA PHE A 112 -9.76 -5.13 7.97
C PHE A 112 -9.88 -4.81 9.46
N ALA A 113 -10.16 -5.83 10.26
CA ALA A 113 -10.05 -5.75 11.71
C ALA A 113 -8.58 -5.63 12.12
N LEU A 114 -8.33 -5.31 13.40
CA LEU A 114 -6.98 -5.11 13.92
C LEU A 114 -6.14 -6.40 13.96
N ASP A 115 -6.78 -7.56 13.88
CA ASP A 115 -6.14 -8.88 13.69
C ASP A 115 -5.91 -9.23 12.21
N GLY A 116 -6.24 -8.32 11.29
CA GLY A 116 -6.06 -8.47 9.86
C GLY A 116 -7.20 -9.21 9.16
N ALA A 117 -8.23 -9.66 9.87
CA ALA A 117 -9.38 -10.32 9.27
C ALA A 117 -10.13 -9.37 8.32
N PRO A 118 -10.50 -9.80 7.10
CA PRO A 118 -11.26 -8.97 6.18
C PRO A 118 -12.68 -8.74 6.70
N LEU A 119 -13.14 -7.49 6.69
CA LEU A 119 -14.48 -7.09 7.14
C LEU A 119 -15.48 -6.89 5.99
N ASN A 120 -14.99 -6.87 4.76
CA ASN A 120 -15.81 -6.73 3.57
C ASN A 120 -15.17 -7.42 2.36
N GLN A 121 -15.97 -7.50 1.29
CA GLN A 121 -15.55 -7.96 -0.02
C GLN A 121 -15.74 -6.80 -1.02
N VAL A 122 -14.69 -6.49 -1.78
CA VAL A 122 -14.65 -5.31 -2.68
C VAL A 122 -14.85 -5.66 -4.15
N ASP A 123 -14.73 -6.93 -4.51
CA ASP A 123 -14.94 -7.47 -5.86
C ASP A 123 -15.53 -8.89 -5.79
N SER A 124 -15.49 -9.66 -6.89
CA SER A 124 -15.98 -11.05 -6.88
C SER A 124 -15.00 -12.06 -6.28
N ASN A 125 -13.76 -11.66 -6.01
CA ASN A 125 -12.73 -12.55 -5.49
C ASN A 125 -12.86 -12.71 -3.97
N ALA A 126 -12.39 -13.83 -3.44
CA ALA A 126 -12.36 -14.04 -2.00
C ALA A 126 -11.45 -13.01 -1.33
N ALA A 127 -11.97 -12.34 -0.31
CA ALA A 127 -11.20 -11.37 0.47
C ALA A 127 -10.03 -12.05 1.19
N LYS A 128 -8.85 -11.44 1.12
CA LYS A 128 -7.61 -11.95 1.72
C LYS A 128 -7.30 -11.18 3.00
N PRO A 129 -6.80 -11.83 4.06
CA PRO A 129 -6.41 -11.12 5.28
C PRO A 129 -5.27 -10.14 5.04
N LEU A 130 -5.19 -9.11 5.88
CA LEU A 130 -4.08 -8.17 5.94
C LEU A 130 -2.97 -8.76 6.82
N LYS A 131 -1.70 -8.60 6.41
CA LYS A 131 -0.57 -9.05 7.21
C LYS A 131 -0.42 -8.17 8.45
N ILE A 132 -0.40 -8.81 9.62
CA ILE A 132 -0.14 -8.19 10.93
C ILE A 132 1.30 -8.48 11.36
N TYR A 133 1.90 -7.54 12.07
CA TYR A 133 3.22 -7.68 12.69
C TYR A 133 3.10 -7.70 14.21
N ASN A 134 4.03 -8.40 14.85
CA ASN A 134 4.15 -8.42 16.30
C ASN A 134 4.66 -7.07 16.82
N THR A 135 4.23 -6.71 18.02
CA THR A 135 4.70 -5.53 18.75
C THR A 135 5.20 -5.91 20.13
N GLU A 136 6.26 -5.25 20.58
CA GLU A 136 6.80 -5.41 21.94
C GLU A 136 7.23 -4.04 22.47
N LEU A 137 6.75 -3.67 23.66
CA LEU A 137 7.12 -2.41 24.30
C LEU A 137 8.09 -2.69 25.46
N ASN A 138 9.29 -2.13 25.38
CA ASN A 138 10.29 -2.18 26.45
C ASN A 138 10.67 -0.75 26.89
N GLY A 139 10.09 -0.32 28.01
CA GLY A 139 10.15 1.08 28.41
C GLY A 139 9.50 1.96 27.36
N ASP A 140 10.27 2.90 26.80
CA ASP A 140 9.82 3.80 25.74
C ASP A 140 10.19 3.30 24.33
N ILE A 141 10.77 2.11 24.20
CA ILE A 141 11.14 1.53 22.91
C ILE A 141 10.06 0.54 22.47
N LEU A 142 9.31 0.92 21.44
CA LEU A 142 8.37 0.05 20.74
C LEU A 142 9.09 -0.68 19.61
N ARG A 143 9.16 -2.01 19.67
CA ARG A 143 9.63 -2.87 18.59
C ARG A 143 8.46 -3.38 17.76
N VAL A 144 8.64 -3.45 16.44
CA VAL A 144 7.71 -4.04 15.48
C VAL A 144 8.46 -5.07 14.66
N PHE A 145 7.96 -6.30 14.59
CA PHE A 145 8.67 -7.41 13.97
C PHE A 145 7.75 -8.50 13.38
N GLU A 146 8.28 -9.35 12.50
CA GLU A 146 7.61 -10.56 11.99
C GLU A 146 7.59 -11.72 12.99
#